data_AF-A0A7X0GFH7-F1
#
_entry.id   AF-A0A7X0GFH7-F1
#
_cell.length_a   1.000
_cell.length_b   1.000
_cell.length_c   1.000
_cell.angle_alpha   90.00
_cell.angle_beta   90.00
_cell.angle_gamma   90.00
#
_symmetry.space_group_name_H-M   'P 1'
#
loop_
_entity.id
_entity.type
_entity.pdbx_description
1 polymer ?
#
loop_
_entity_poly.entity_id
_entity_poly.type
_entity_poly.pdbx_seq_one_letter_code
_entity_poly.pdbx_strand_id
1 'polypeptide(L)'
;MNLAGRSVNCRYTSRNRAEILKSRTDTTAVLGQAVGLCDSPPRTWINASTCTIYRHDEDCSRTELDAGFAFEYPGLAEALNNIFKGDK
;
A
#
# COMPACT_ATOMS: atom_id res chain seq x y z
N MET A 1 -6.61 0.88 -10.98
CA MET A 1 -6.43 1.84 -9.88
C MET A 1 -7.26 1.37 -8.69
N ASN A 2 -6.67 1.27 -7.50
CA ASN A 2 -7.35 0.88 -6.27
C ASN A 2 -7.43 2.09 -5.32
N LEU A 3 -8.64 2.57 -5.10
CA LEU A 3 -8.95 3.64 -4.14
C LEU A 3 -9.76 3.14 -2.95
N ALA A 4 -10.01 1.82 -2.87
CA ALA A 4 -10.79 1.24 -1.80
C ALA A 4 -10.02 1.26 -0.47
N GLY A 5 -10.75 1.50 0.62
CA GLY A 5 -10.18 1.48 1.96
C GLY A 5 -11.01 2.27 2.95
N ARG A 6 -10.82 1.98 4.24
CA ARG A 6 -11.39 2.75 5.34
C ARG A 6 -10.81 4.17 5.32
N SER A 7 -11.69 5.17 5.50
CA SER A 7 -11.27 6.56 5.68
C SER A 7 -10.43 6.73 6.95
N VAL A 8 -9.36 7.49 6.83
CA VAL A 8 -8.48 7.84 7.96
C VAL A 8 -9.00 9.02 8.78
N ASN A 9 -10.09 9.67 8.33
CA ASN A 9 -10.76 10.74 9.06
C ASN A 9 -11.61 10.17 10.21
N CYS A 10 -10.93 9.64 11.24
CA CYS A 10 -11.55 9.10 12.44
C CYS A 10 -10.58 9.20 13.62
N ARG A 11 -11.08 8.96 14.85
CA ARG A 11 -10.22 8.90 16.04
C ARG A 11 -9.36 7.64 16.01
N TYR A 12 -8.06 7.77 16.27
CA TYR A 12 -7.07 6.69 16.14
C TYR A 12 -7.06 5.72 17.34
N THR A 13 -8.19 5.06 17.58
CA THR A 13 -8.29 3.94 18.53
C THR A 13 -7.60 2.70 17.95
N SER A 14 -7.22 1.74 18.80
CA SER A 14 -6.62 0.47 18.35
C SER A 14 -7.48 -0.26 17.32
N ARG A 15 -8.81 -0.25 17.53
CA ARG A 15 -9.78 -0.79 16.57
C ARG A 15 -9.73 -0.09 15.22
N ASN A 16 -9.81 1.24 15.20
CA ASN A 16 -9.82 1.99 13.94
C ASN A 16 -8.49 1.86 13.19
N ARG A 17 -7.36 1.83 13.90
CA ARG A 17 -6.04 1.57 13.29
C ARG A 17 -5.99 0.20 12.62
N ALA A 18 -6.50 -0.83 13.29
CA ALA A 18 -6.59 -2.18 12.73
C ALA A 18 -7.52 -2.23 11.51
N GLU A 19 -8.69 -1.59 11.56
CA GLU A 19 -9.62 -1.51 10.42
C GLU A 19 -9.02 -0.77 9.23
N ILE A 20 -8.31 0.35 9.48
CA ILE A 20 -7.59 1.09 8.42
C ILE A 20 -6.57 0.18 7.77
N LEU A 21 -5.68 -0.44 8.54
CA LEU A 21 -4.64 -1.32 8.02
C LEU A 21 -5.24 -2.48 7.22
N LYS A 22 -6.16 -3.22 7.82
CA LYS A 22 -6.84 -4.37 7.21
C LYS A 22 -7.53 -4.00 5.90
N SER A 23 -8.25 -2.89 5.87
CA SER A 23 -8.97 -2.44 4.66
C SER A 23 -8.04 -2.10 3.48
N ARG A 24 -6.75 -1.81 3.74
CA ARG A 24 -5.74 -1.53 2.70
C ARG A 24 -5.00 -2.78 2.27
N THR A 25 -4.58 -3.60 3.23
CA THR A 25 -3.84 -4.83 2.95
C THR A 25 -4.72 -5.84 2.23
N ASP A 26 -5.95 -6.05 2.71
CA ASP A 26 -6.84 -7.08 2.16
C ASP A 26 -7.29 -6.73 0.73
N THR A 27 -7.67 -5.47 0.50
CA THR A 27 -8.11 -5.03 -0.84
C THR A 27 -6.97 -5.11 -1.84
N THR A 28 -5.75 -4.71 -1.44
CA THR A 28 -4.56 -4.81 -2.28
C THR A 28 -4.23 -6.27 -2.59
N ALA A 29 -4.30 -7.16 -1.61
CA ALA A 29 -4.02 -8.58 -1.79
C ALA A 29 -5.03 -9.25 -2.76
N VAL A 30 -6.33 -9.02 -2.54
CA VAL A 30 -7.39 -9.58 -3.40
C VAL A 30 -7.28 -9.07 -4.83
N LEU A 31 -7.05 -7.77 -5.03
CA LEU A 31 -6.87 -7.21 -6.36
C LEU A 31 -5.57 -7.73 -7.02
N GLY A 32 -4.51 -7.96 -6.24
CA GLY A 32 -3.25 -8.50 -6.74
C GLY A 32 -3.42 -9.93 -7.25
N GLN A 33 -4.14 -10.76 -6.50
CA GLN A 33 -4.53 -12.11 -6.92
C GLN A 33 -5.39 -12.07 -8.19
N ALA A 34 -6.41 -11.21 -8.23
CA ALA A 34 -7.28 -11.08 -9.40
C ALA A 34 -6.52 -10.66 -10.67
N VAL A 35 -5.57 -9.72 -10.54
CA VAL A 35 -4.70 -9.32 -11.64
C VAL A 35 -3.76 -10.46 -12.07
N GLY A 36 -3.25 -11.24 -11.13
CA GLY A 36 -2.42 -12.42 -11.43
C GLY A 36 -3.15 -13.52 -12.21
N LEU A 37 -4.48 -13.56 -12.13
CA LEU A 37 -5.34 -14.52 -12.85
C LEU A 37 -5.79 -14.00 -14.24
N CYS A 38 -5.47 -12.77 -14.60
CA CYS A 38 -5.88 -12.19 -15.87
C CYS A 38 -4.94 -12.62 -17.01
N ASP A 39 -5.49 -13.10 -18.12
CA ASP A 39 -4.72 -13.41 -19.34
C ASP A 39 -3.99 -12.18 -19.90
N SER A 40 -4.56 -11.00 -19.68
CA SER A 40 -4.00 -9.71 -20.08
C SER A 40 -4.06 -8.73 -18.89
N PRO A 41 -3.04 -8.72 -18.01
CA PRO A 41 -3.04 -7.86 -16.84
C PRO A 41 -2.82 -6.38 -17.22
N PRO A 42 -3.35 -5.43 -16.43
CA PRO A 42 -3.11 -4.02 -16.65
C PRO A 42 -1.62 -3.70 -16.54
N ARG A 43 -1.10 -2.89 -17.48
CA ARG A 43 0.31 -2.47 -17.49
C ARG A 43 0.71 -1.60 -16.29
N THR A 44 -0.26 -1.00 -15.61
CA THR A 44 -0.02 -0.03 -14.54
C THR A 44 -0.90 -0.34 -13.35
N TRP A 45 -0.27 -0.36 -12.17
CA TRP A 45 -0.93 -0.51 -10.88
C TRP A 45 -0.77 0.76 -10.05
N ILE A 46 -1.89 1.25 -9.48
CA ILE A 46 -1.90 2.46 -8.64
C ILE A 46 -2.77 2.14 -7.41
N ASN A 47 -2.19 2.30 -6.21
CA ASN A 47 -2.88 2.18 -4.92
C ASN A 47 -2.95 3.55 -4.25
N ALA A 48 -4.10 3.88 -3.66
CA ALA A 48 -4.24 5.06 -2.82
C ALA A 48 -3.41 4.94 -1.54
N SER A 49 -2.71 6.02 -1.19
CA SER A 49 -1.99 6.20 0.08
C SER A 49 -2.53 7.44 0.83
N THR A 50 -1.81 7.91 1.84
CA THR A 50 -2.15 9.11 2.61
C THR A 50 -0.91 9.69 3.30
N CYS A 51 -0.88 11.01 3.52
CA CYS A 51 0.22 11.69 4.22
C CYS A 51 0.36 11.26 5.68
N THR A 52 -0.63 10.59 6.27
CA THR A 52 -0.56 10.12 7.67
C THR A 52 0.43 8.97 7.88
N ILE A 53 1.11 8.53 6.82
CA ILE A 53 2.30 7.67 6.92
C ILE A 53 3.49 8.40 7.55
N TYR A 54 3.55 9.73 7.39
CA TYR A 54 4.56 10.57 8.02
C TYR A 54 4.12 10.93 9.44
N ARG A 55 5.09 11.00 10.36
CA ARG A 55 4.85 11.63 11.66
C ARG A 55 4.45 13.08 11.40
N HIS A 56 3.42 13.55 12.11
CA HIS A 56 3.07 14.97 12.09
C HIS A 56 4.28 15.81 12.52
N ASP A 57 4.63 16.77 11.68
CA ASP A 57 5.78 17.66 11.84
C ASP A 57 5.47 18.95 11.06
N GLU A 58 5.59 20.09 11.72
CA GLU A 58 5.37 21.41 11.11
C GLU A 58 6.70 22.17 10.90
N ASP A 59 7.79 21.70 11.52
CA ASP A 59 9.07 22.39 11.54
C ASP A 59 9.98 21.96 10.38
N CYS A 60 9.78 20.74 9.87
CA CYS A 60 10.63 20.16 8.83
C CYS A 60 9.82 19.42 7.76
N SER A 61 10.23 19.60 6.50
CA SER A 61 9.73 18.76 5.40
C SER A 61 10.16 17.30 5.59
N ARG A 62 9.27 16.36 5.25
CA ARG A 62 9.53 14.92 5.36
C ARG A 62 9.66 14.28 3.99
N THR A 63 10.52 13.28 3.93
CA THR A 63 10.75 12.40 2.79
C THR A 63 10.29 10.98 3.11
N GLU A 64 10.15 10.14 2.09
CA GLU A 64 9.80 8.72 2.24
C GLU A 64 10.76 7.98 3.19
N LEU A 65 12.05 8.35 3.19
CA LEU A 65 13.06 7.80 4.10
C LEU A 65 12.69 8.05 5.58
N ASP A 66 12.12 9.22 5.88
CA ASP A 66 11.68 9.58 7.24
C ASP A 66 10.45 8.78 7.71
N ALA A 67 9.66 8.26 6.78
CA ALA A 67 8.59 7.31 7.06
C ALA A 67 9.08 5.85 7.17
N GLY A 68 10.40 5.63 7.12
CA GLY A 68 11.01 4.31 7.19
C GLY A 68 11.02 3.55 5.87
N PHE A 69 10.71 4.21 4.74
CA PHE A 69 10.91 3.60 3.43
C PHE A 69 12.37 3.69 3.01
N ALA A 70 13.14 2.65 3.30
CA ALA A 70 14.43 2.43 2.63
C ALA A 70 14.17 1.72 1.30
N PHE A 71 14.01 2.48 0.21
CA PHE A 71 13.93 1.91 -1.13
C PHE A 71 15.34 1.72 -1.69
N GLU A 72 15.79 0.47 -1.82
CA GLU A 72 16.82 0.11 -2.80
C GLU A 72 16.13 -0.36 -4.08
N TYR A 73 16.28 0.41 -5.16
CA TYR A 73 16.01 -0.10 -6.50
C TYR A 73 16.98 -1.28 -6.76
N PRO A 74 16.51 -2.47 -7.21
CA PRO A 74 15.27 -2.75 -7.94
C PRO A 74 14.13 -3.39 -7.13
N GLY A 75 14.19 -3.38 -5.79
CA GLY A 75 13.39 -4.24 -4.92
C GLY A 75 11.86 -4.12 -5.02
N LEU A 76 11.30 -2.99 -5.47
CA LEU A 76 9.84 -2.86 -5.63
C LEU A 76 9.31 -3.67 -6.82
N ALA A 77 10.00 -3.65 -7.96
CA ALA A 77 9.60 -4.43 -9.11
C ALA A 77 9.75 -5.93 -8.80
N GLU A 78 10.80 -6.31 -8.09
CA GLU A 78 11.03 -7.69 -7.68
C GLU A 78 10.04 -8.17 -6.60
N ALA A 79 9.75 -7.35 -5.59
CA ALA A 79 8.75 -7.65 -4.56
C ALA A 79 7.34 -7.76 -5.16
N LEU A 80 6.97 -6.87 -6.07
CA LEU A 80 5.71 -6.96 -6.81
C LEU A 80 5.68 -8.21 -7.68
N ASN A 81 6.76 -8.50 -8.41
CA ASN A 81 6.87 -9.72 -9.21
C ASN A 81 6.74 -10.99 -8.34
N ASN A 82 7.27 -11.00 -7.13
CA ASN A 82 7.14 -12.12 -6.19
C ASN A 82 5.70 -12.25 -5.65
N ILE A 83 5.01 -11.13 -5.42
CA ILE A 83 3.57 -11.11 -5.08
C ILE A 83 2.72 -11.65 -6.24
N PHE A 84 3.06 -11.30 -7.49
CA PHE A 84 2.34 -11.76 -8.67
C PHE A 84 2.75 -13.17 -9.16
N LYS A 85 3.88 -13.71 -8.68
CA LYS A 85 4.38 -15.06 -9.03
C LYS A 85 3.82 -16.19 -8.17
N GLY A 86 2.85 -15.91 -7.29
CA GLY A 86 2.24 -16.82 -6.30
C GLY A 86 2.56 -18.30 -6.47
N ASP A 87 3.12 -18.89 -5.41
CA ASP A 87 3.48 -20.31 -5.23
C ASP A 87 2.90 -21.25 -6.30
N LYS A 88 3.75 -21.62 -7.27
CA LYS A 88 3.57 -22.87 -8.01
C LYS A 88 4.01 -24.04 -7.14
#